data_AF-A0A523PY32-F1
#
_entry.id   AF-A0A523PY32-F1
#
_cell.length_a   1.000
_cell.length_b   1.000
_cell.length_c   1.000
_cell.angle_alpha   90.00
_cell.angle_beta   90.00
_cell.angle_gamma   90.00
#
_symmetry.space_group_name_H-M   'P 1'
#
loop_
_entity.id
_entity.type
_entity.pdbx_description
1 polymer ?
#
loop_
_entity_poly.entity_id
_entity_poly.type
_entity_poly.pdbx_seq_one_letter_code
_entity_poly.pdbx_strand_id
1 'polypeptide(L)'
;MVKISLLVVKHNPLLFVYGTLLQKSENKWSKLLQENSKPIGKGHFHGELFDLGQYPGAKISLDSTQKVYGEIFEINSPEILLELDHYEGDQYTRDEVKIYTEDQIITAFVYLLKGQMDSFPKIQSGNYIDFLKRQNPKSILSQYGENKKRHHSLELIVLADGVRTPANLGMIFRICEAFSVKKVLLYNCPAWQSIKTKRAAKSTEKYLDIRWVEDLAPTLFDLNAQGYTLLGLELTKQSLPIKEFVLKSSKIVLCVGSERSGLGEELLDLCTNYVYLPLFGHNHSINVSQALGIALWEFTGRK
;
A
#
# COMPACT_ATOMS: atom_id res chain seq x y z
N MET A 1 67.90 6.63 26.61
CA MET A 1 67.55 6.19 25.24
C MET A 1 66.05 5.94 25.22
N VAL A 2 65.26 6.90 24.74
CA VAL A 2 63.79 6.83 24.80
C VAL A 2 63.29 6.07 23.57
N LYS A 3 62.64 4.91 23.79
CA LYS A 3 61.94 4.16 22.74
C LYS A 3 60.66 4.92 22.40
N ILE A 4 60.62 5.51 21.20
CA ILE A 4 59.38 6.02 20.61
C ILE A 4 58.64 4.81 20.03
N SER A 5 57.63 4.36 20.76
CA SER A 5 56.65 3.40 20.25
C SER A 5 55.72 4.14 19.29
N LEU A 6 55.82 3.86 18.00
CA LEU A 6 54.83 4.29 17.01
C LEU A 6 53.48 3.67 17.39
N LEU A 7 52.55 4.50 17.89
CA LEU A 7 51.14 4.18 18.02
C LEU A 7 50.58 3.97 16.61
N VAL A 8 50.50 2.72 16.17
CA VAL A 8 49.70 2.34 15.00
C VAL A 8 48.24 2.52 15.40
N VAL A 9 47.60 3.57 14.89
CA VAL A 9 46.15 3.72 14.97
C VAL A 9 45.55 2.59 14.13
N LYS A 10 45.07 1.53 14.78
CA LYS A 10 44.31 0.47 14.11
C LYS A 10 42.96 1.05 13.71
N HIS A 11 42.80 1.39 12.43
CA HIS A 11 41.47 1.64 11.87
C HIS A 11 40.72 0.32 11.75
N ASN A 12 39.44 0.34 12.11
CA ASN A 12 38.55 -0.80 11.91
C ASN A 12 38.45 -1.11 10.41
N PRO A 13 38.45 -2.39 10.00
CA PRO A 13 38.35 -2.74 8.59
C PRO A 13 36.97 -2.35 8.05
N LEU A 14 36.94 -1.91 6.79
CA LEU A 14 35.70 -1.60 6.08
C LEU A 14 35.29 -2.80 5.23
N LEU A 15 33.99 -3.10 5.21
CA LEU A 15 33.38 -4.13 4.37
C LEU A 15 32.33 -3.47 3.46
N PHE A 16 32.40 -3.76 2.16
CA PHE A 16 31.40 -3.36 1.19
C PHE A 16 30.56 -4.56 0.76
N VAL A 17 29.25 -4.43 0.88
CA VAL A 17 28.28 -5.49 0.57
C VAL A 17 27.33 -5.06 -0.54
N TYR A 18 27.06 -5.96 -1.48
CA TYR A 18 26.25 -5.67 -2.69
C TYR A 18 25.10 -6.66 -2.92
N GLY A 19 24.97 -7.67 -2.06
CA GLY A 19 24.06 -8.79 -2.23
C GLY A 19 23.20 -9.10 -1.00
N THR A 20 23.15 -10.37 -0.62
CA THR A 20 22.34 -10.86 0.51
C THR A 20 22.80 -10.32 1.86
N LEU A 21 24.01 -9.74 1.97
CA LEU A 21 24.49 -9.09 3.19
C LEU A 21 24.04 -7.62 3.35
N LEU A 22 23.33 -7.04 2.37
CA LEU A 22 22.75 -5.69 2.49
C LEU A 22 21.78 -5.58 3.70
N GLN A 23 21.64 -4.38 4.27
CA GLN A 23 20.80 -4.15 5.47
C GLN A 23 19.35 -4.60 5.29
N LYS A 24 18.82 -4.44 4.07
CA LYS A 24 17.43 -4.77 3.73
C LYS A 24 17.16 -6.26 3.57
N SER A 25 18.19 -7.09 3.64
CA SER A 25 18.07 -8.53 3.53
C SER A 25 17.67 -9.12 4.88
N GLU A 26 16.52 -9.77 4.98
CA GLU A 26 16.01 -10.35 6.23
C GLU A 26 16.61 -11.73 6.57
N ASN A 27 17.90 -11.96 6.25
CA ASN A 27 18.57 -13.22 6.57
C ASN A 27 19.45 -13.11 7.83
N LYS A 28 19.81 -14.27 8.39
CA LYS A 28 20.61 -14.37 9.62
C LYS A 28 21.96 -13.63 9.52
N TRP A 29 22.61 -13.69 8.36
CA TRP A 29 23.96 -13.14 8.17
C TRP A 29 23.98 -11.62 8.05
N SER A 30 22.98 -11.03 7.39
CA SER A 30 22.80 -9.58 7.38
C SER A 30 22.52 -9.04 8.81
N LYS A 31 21.72 -9.76 9.61
CA LYS A 31 21.50 -9.39 11.03
C LYS A 31 22.78 -9.47 11.84
N LEU A 32 23.53 -10.56 11.70
CA LEU A 32 24.79 -10.76 12.42
C LEU A 32 25.84 -9.71 12.03
N LEU A 33 25.94 -9.36 10.75
CA LEU A 33 26.77 -8.26 10.28
C LEU A 33 26.34 -6.94 10.93
N GLN A 34 25.05 -6.62 10.93
CA GLN A 34 24.52 -5.38 11.54
C GLN A 34 24.80 -5.31 13.04
N GLU A 35 24.76 -6.42 13.77
CA GLU A 35 25.09 -6.48 15.20
C GLU A 35 26.59 -6.25 15.49
N ASN A 36 27.46 -6.57 14.54
CA ASN A 36 28.93 -6.53 14.68
C ASN A 36 29.61 -5.40 13.90
N SER A 37 28.85 -4.50 13.30
CA SER A 37 29.37 -3.42 12.46
C SER A 37 28.54 -2.15 12.55
N LYS A 38 29.10 -1.06 12.05
CA LYS A 38 28.44 0.23 11.95
C LYS A 38 28.30 0.62 10.47
N PRO A 39 27.09 0.94 9.98
CA PRO A 39 26.96 1.42 8.61
C PRO A 39 27.58 2.80 8.43
N ILE A 40 28.35 2.95 7.36
CA ILE A 40 29.07 4.19 7.01
C ILE A 40 28.37 4.93 5.88
N GLY A 41 27.83 4.21 4.90
CA GLY A 41 27.16 4.84 3.77
C GLY A 41 27.00 3.92 2.58
N LYS A 42 26.85 4.50 1.40
CA LYS A 42 26.69 3.80 0.12
C LYS A 42 27.83 4.16 -0.81
N GLY A 43 28.07 3.29 -1.77
CA GLY A 43 29.06 3.55 -2.81
C GLY A 43 28.94 2.54 -3.93
N HIS A 44 29.96 2.54 -4.79
CA HIS A 44 30.10 1.55 -5.84
C HIS A 44 31.56 1.22 -6.08
N PHE A 45 31.82 0.07 -6.70
CA PHE A 45 33.11 -0.22 -7.32
C PHE A 45 32.91 -0.53 -8.81
N HIS A 46 34.00 -0.49 -9.58
CA HIS A 46 33.96 -0.85 -11.00
C HIS A 46 33.93 -2.36 -11.16
N GLY A 47 32.78 -2.89 -11.58
CA GLY A 47 32.52 -4.32 -11.59
C GLY A 47 31.24 -4.71 -12.29
N GLU A 48 31.12 -6.00 -12.55
CA GLU A 48 29.93 -6.62 -13.11
C GLU A 48 29.23 -7.46 -12.03
N LEU A 49 27.90 -7.43 -12.04
CA LEU A 49 27.05 -8.16 -11.12
C LEU A 49 26.26 -9.23 -11.87
N PHE A 50 26.19 -10.43 -11.32
CA PHE A 50 25.55 -11.59 -11.93
C PHE A 50 24.49 -12.18 -11.00
N ASP A 51 23.43 -12.73 -11.59
CA ASP A 51 22.39 -13.47 -10.88
C ASP A 51 22.75 -14.96 -10.82
N LEU A 52 23.02 -15.48 -9.62
CA LEU A 52 23.25 -16.91 -9.39
C LEU A 52 21.98 -17.63 -8.89
N GLY A 53 20.82 -16.96 -8.95
CA GLY A 53 19.53 -17.44 -8.48
C GLY A 53 19.23 -17.03 -7.04
N GLN A 54 19.87 -17.67 -6.06
CA GLN A 54 19.59 -17.39 -4.64
C GLN A 54 20.36 -16.17 -4.10
N TYR A 55 21.48 -15.84 -4.70
CA TYR A 55 22.38 -14.76 -4.30
C TYR A 55 23.11 -14.22 -5.54
N PRO A 56 23.59 -12.97 -5.51
CA PRO A 56 24.35 -12.42 -6.61
C PRO A 56 25.84 -12.70 -6.44
N GLY A 57 26.59 -12.68 -7.54
CA GLY A 57 28.06 -12.67 -7.52
C GLY A 57 28.61 -11.47 -8.28
N ALA A 58 29.69 -10.87 -7.78
CA ALA A 58 30.34 -9.74 -8.45
C ALA A 58 31.80 -10.04 -8.83
N LYS A 59 32.26 -9.38 -9.88
CA LYS A 59 33.64 -9.43 -10.38
C LYS A 59 34.15 -8.03 -10.69
N ILE A 60 35.44 -7.79 -10.46
CA ILE A 60 36.09 -6.54 -10.86
C ILE A 60 36.10 -6.40 -12.39
N SER A 61 35.77 -5.20 -12.85
CA SER A 61 35.83 -4.83 -14.27
C SER A 61 36.84 -3.71 -14.46
N LEU A 62 37.56 -3.77 -15.59
CA LEU A 62 38.41 -2.68 -16.06
C LEU A 62 37.60 -1.59 -16.77
N ASP A 63 36.36 -1.89 -17.17
CA ASP A 63 35.43 -0.93 -17.74
C ASP A 63 34.77 -0.10 -16.63
N SER A 64 35.20 1.15 -16.50
CA SER A 64 34.68 2.10 -15.49
C SER A 64 33.19 2.42 -15.62
N THR A 65 32.53 2.05 -16.73
CA THR A 65 31.09 2.21 -16.90
C THR A 65 30.29 1.13 -16.17
N GLN A 66 30.90 -0.04 -15.93
CA GLN A 66 30.30 -1.15 -15.19
C GLN A 66 30.46 -0.89 -13.69
N LYS A 67 29.34 -0.80 -12.97
CA LYS A 67 29.32 -0.43 -11.56
C LYS A 67 28.53 -1.46 -10.77
N VAL A 68 29.02 -1.80 -9.59
CA VAL A 68 28.27 -2.58 -8.60
C VAL A 68 28.00 -1.70 -7.40
N TYR A 69 26.72 -1.49 -7.08
CA TYR A 69 26.27 -0.61 -6.01
C TYR A 69 26.00 -1.39 -4.73
N GLY A 70 26.30 -0.78 -3.59
CA GLY A 70 26.22 -1.45 -2.31
C GLY A 70 26.33 -0.51 -1.11
N GLU A 71 26.45 -1.13 0.06
CA GLU A 71 26.53 -0.48 1.37
C GLU A 71 27.89 -0.75 2.01
N ILE A 72 28.41 0.23 2.76
CA ILE A 72 29.71 0.20 3.42
C ILE A 72 29.48 0.09 4.92
N PHE A 73 30.21 -0.82 5.56
CA PHE A 73 30.18 -1.06 6.99
C PHE A 73 31.59 -0.96 7.58
N GLU A 74 31.71 -0.33 8.73
CA GLU A 74 32.89 -0.37 9.59
C GLU A 74 32.73 -1.53 10.58
N ILE A 75 33.65 -2.50 10.52
CA ILE A 75 33.58 -3.72 11.31
C ILE A 75 34.16 -3.46 12.70
N ASN A 76 33.31 -3.53 13.73
CA ASN A 76 33.73 -3.31 15.12
C ASN A 76 34.36 -4.57 15.73
N SER A 77 33.90 -5.74 15.31
CA SER A 77 34.37 -7.05 15.78
C SER A 77 34.99 -7.82 14.61
N PRO A 78 36.31 -7.73 14.36
CA PRO A 78 36.95 -8.35 13.20
C PRO A 78 36.71 -9.86 13.07
N GLU A 79 36.37 -10.57 14.15
CA GLU A 79 36.05 -12.01 14.12
C GLU A 79 34.86 -12.34 13.20
N ILE A 80 33.93 -11.39 12.98
CA ILE A 80 32.79 -11.60 12.07
C ILE A 80 33.24 -11.88 10.63
N LEU A 81 34.39 -11.33 10.25
CA LEU A 81 34.98 -11.52 8.93
C LEU A 81 35.33 -12.99 8.67
N LEU A 82 35.74 -13.74 9.70
CA LEU A 82 36.01 -15.18 9.59
C LEU A 82 34.72 -15.99 9.42
N GLU A 83 33.66 -15.60 10.11
CA GLU A 83 32.35 -16.26 9.96
C GLU A 83 31.75 -16.01 8.58
N LEU A 84 31.89 -14.78 8.06
CA LEU A 84 31.47 -14.45 6.70
C LEU A 84 32.31 -15.17 5.65
N ASP A 85 33.63 -15.31 5.85
CA ASP A 85 34.48 -16.12 4.97
C ASP A 85 34.01 -17.58 4.93
N HIS A 86 33.61 -18.14 6.08
CA HIS A 86 33.05 -19.49 6.14
C HIS A 86 31.69 -19.60 5.44
N TYR A 87 30.83 -18.59 5.57
CA TYR A 87 29.52 -18.55 4.92
C TYR A 87 29.61 -18.48 3.39
N GLU A 88 30.47 -17.59 2.88
CA GLU A 88 30.69 -17.42 1.43
C GLU A 88 31.42 -18.62 0.81
N GLY A 89 32.25 -19.31 1.61
CA GLY A 89 32.92 -20.55 1.25
C GLY A 89 33.92 -20.37 0.10
N ASP A 90 34.22 -21.47 -0.61
CA ASP A 90 35.26 -21.48 -1.64
C ASP A 90 34.90 -20.69 -2.90
N GLN A 91 33.64 -20.28 -3.04
CA GLN A 91 33.13 -19.58 -4.22
C GLN A 91 33.60 -18.13 -4.29
N TYR A 92 33.96 -17.51 -3.17
CA TYR A 92 34.34 -16.10 -3.11
C TYR A 92 35.76 -15.88 -2.56
N THR A 93 36.45 -14.86 -3.05
CA THR A 93 37.62 -14.26 -2.40
C THR A 93 37.19 -12.98 -1.70
N ARG A 94 37.75 -12.68 -0.52
CA ARG A 94 37.63 -11.35 0.06
C ARG A 94 38.87 -10.55 -0.27
N ASP A 95 38.72 -9.58 -1.16
CA ASP A 95 39.81 -8.74 -1.65
C ASP A 95 39.59 -7.27 -1.28
N GLU A 96 40.67 -6.49 -1.13
CA GLU A 96 40.59 -5.05 -0.94
C GLU A 96 40.31 -4.35 -2.27
N VAL A 97 39.24 -3.56 -2.31
CA VAL A 97 38.77 -2.87 -3.52
C VAL A 97 38.56 -1.40 -3.23
N LYS A 98 38.84 -0.55 -4.24
CA LYS A 98 38.51 0.88 -4.19
C LYS A 98 36.99 1.07 -4.36
N ILE A 99 36.37 1.66 -3.36
CA ILE A 99 34.96 2.03 -3.34
C ILE A 99 34.84 3.53 -3.53
N TYR A 100 34.03 3.93 -4.50
CA TYR A 100 33.71 5.31 -4.84
C TYR A 100 32.43 5.71 -4.12
N THR A 101 32.54 6.61 -3.14
CA THR A 101 31.41 7.22 -2.44
C THR A 101 31.09 8.59 -3.06
N GLU A 102 30.12 9.31 -2.50
CA GLU A 102 29.80 10.67 -2.93
C GLU A 102 30.96 11.65 -2.66
N ASP A 103 31.65 11.47 -1.52
CA ASP A 103 32.64 12.44 -1.03
C ASP A 103 34.10 12.02 -1.28
N GLN A 104 34.37 10.71 -1.39
CA GLN A 104 35.75 10.19 -1.41
C GLN A 104 35.87 8.79 -2.03
N ILE A 105 37.11 8.38 -2.27
CA ILE A 105 37.47 7.01 -2.61
C ILE A 105 38.07 6.36 -1.37
N ILE A 106 37.49 5.25 -0.93
CA ILE A 106 37.96 4.48 0.23
C ILE A 106 38.36 3.07 -0.22
N THR A 107 39.15 2.38 0.59
CA THR A 107 39.43 0.96 0.41
C THR A 107 38.56 0.15 1.37
N ALA A 108 37.85 -0.85 0.85
CA ALA A 108 37.06 -1.77 1.66
C ALA A 108 37.22 -3.20 1.14
N PHE A 109 37.04 -4.17 2.02
CA PHE A 109 36.93 -5.56 1.63
C PHE A 109 35.64 -5.81 0.85
N VAL A 110 35.73 -6.61 -0.22
CA VAL A 110 34.61 -7.05 -1.05
C VAL A 110 34.72 -8.54 -1.28
N TYR A 111 33.61 -9.28 -1.17
CA TYR A 111 33.54 -10.67 -1.59
C TYR A 111 33.35 -10.74 -3.11
N LEU A 112 34.34 -11.26 -3.85
CA LEU A 112 34.34 -11.38 -5.30
C LEU A 112 34.24 -12.84 -5.72
N LEU A 113 33.40 -13.13 -6.70
CA LEU A 113 33.12 -14.50 -7.15
C LEU A 113 34.32 -15.06 -7.94
N LYS A 114 34.73 -16.30 -7.63
CA LYS A 114 35.80 -17.04 -8.32
C LYS A 114 35.24 -17.80 -9.54
N GLY A 115 36.04 -17.92 -10.60
CA GLY A 115 35.74 -18.77 -11.76
C GLY A 115 35.22 -18.03 -13.01
N GLN A 116 34.69 -18.80 -13.97
CA GLN A 116 34.11 -18.27 -15.22
C GLN A 116 32.64 -17.90 -15.02
N MET A 117 32.22 -16.77 -15.60
CA MET A 117 30.89 -16.16 -15.39
C MET A 117 29.97 -16.26 -16.60
N ASP A 118 30.44 -16.86 -17.70
CA ASP A 118 29.76 -16.83 -18.99
C ASP A 118 28.38 -17.51 -18.98
N SER A 119 28.12 -18.35 -17.97
CA SER A 119 26.86 -19.07 -17.77
C SER A 119 25.82 -18.30 -16.93
N PHE A 120 26.17 -17.18 -16.30
CA PHE A 120 25.25 -16.48 -15.40
C PHE A 120 24.66 -15.20 -16.02
N PRO A 121 23.34 -14.95 -15.88
CA PRO A 121 22.74 -13.71 -16.35
C PRO A 121 23.34 -12.49 -15.65
N LYS A 122 23.74 -11.49 -16.44
CA LYS A 122 24.25 -10.22 -15.92
C LYS A 122 23.11 -9.32 -15.43
N ILE A 123 23.25 -8.80 -14.21
CA ILE A 123 22.37 -7.77 -13.63
C ILE A 123 22.83 -6.40 -14.14
N GLN A 124 22.20 -5.95 -15.23
CA GLN A 124 22.60 -4.73 -15.96
C GLN A 124 22.56 -3.45 -15.11
N SER A 125 21.73 -3.39 -14.06
CA SER A 125 21.68 -2.23 -13.17
C SER A 125 22.87 -2.12 -12.21
N GLY A 126 23.61 -3.21 -12.00
CA GLY A 126 24.63 -3.27 -10.96
C GLY A 126 24.08 -3.18 -9.52
N ASN A 127 22.75 -3.22 -9.36
CA ASN A 127 22.08 -3.06 -8.08
C ASN A 127 21.13 -4.24 -7.86
N TYR A 128 21.49 -5.11 -6.90
CA TYR A 128 20.78 -6.35 -6.62
C TYR A 128 19.36 -6.13 -6.08
N ILE A 129 19.15 -5.09 -5.26
CA ILE A 129 17.83 -4.80 -4.69
C ILE A 129 16.86 -4.35 -5.78
N ASP A 130 17.32 -3.52 -6.72
CA ASP A 130 16.49 -3.08 -7.83
C ASP A 130 16.21 -4.23 -8.82
N PHE A 131 17.15 -5.15 -8.98
CA PHE A 131 16.94 -6.39 -9.72
C PHE A 131 15.84 -7.26 -9.10
N LEU A 132 15.89 -7.52 -7.78
CA LEU A 132 14.86 -8.29 -7.07
C LEU A 132 13.48 -7.64 -7.16
N LYS A 133 13.39 -6.30 -7.05
CA LYS A 133 12.11 -5.58 -7.22
C LYS A 133 11.50 -5.75 -8.62
N ARG A 134 12.34 -5.86 -9.65
CA ARG A 134 11.89 -6.06 -11.04
C ARG A 134 11.46 -7.50 -11.31
N GLN A 135 12.12 -8.48 -10.69
CA GLN A 135 11.71 -9.89 -10.80
C GLN A 135 10.46 -10.22 -9.97
N ASN A 136 10.28 -9.56 -8.82
CA ASN A 136 9.13 -9.73 -7.94
C ASN A 136 8.40 -8.39 -7.72
N PRO A 137 7.72 -7.82 -8.73
CA PRO A 137 6.77 -6.74 -8.47
C PRO A 137 5.73 -7.28 -7.48
N LYS A 138 5.56 -6.61 -6.32
CA LYS A 138 4.62 -7.02 -5.26
C LYS A 138 3.34 -7.60 -5.88
N SER A 139 2.98 -8.85 -5.56
CA SER A 139 1.81 -9.49 -6.18
C SER A 139 0.57 -8.60 -6.00
N ILE A 140 -0.31 -8.55 -7.00
CA ILE A 140 -1.56 -7.74 -6.93
C ILE A 140 -2.33 -8.06 -5.63
N LEU A 141 -2.29 -9.31 -5.17
CA LEU A 141 -2.88 -9.76 -3.91
C LEU A 141 -2.23 -9.12 -2.67
N SER A 142 -0.91 -8.99 -2.64
CA SER A 142 -0.20 -8.31 -1.54
C SER A 142 -0.49 -6.80 -1.53
N GLN A 143 -0.52 -6.15 -2.70
CA GLN A 143 -0.86 -4.74 -2.83
C GLN A 143 -2.33 -4.49 -2.43
N TYR A 144 -3.25 -5.36 -2.85
CA TYR A 144 -4.64 -5.31 -2.45
C TYR A 144 -4.81 -5.50 -0.93
N GLY A 145 -4.06 -6.43 -0.33
CA GLY A 145 -4.03 -6.64 1.12
C GLY A 145 -3.51 -5.42 1.90
N GLU A 146 -2.48 -4.74 1.39
CA GLU A 146 -1.98 -3.48 1.96
C GLU A 146 -3.01 -2.34 1.78
N ASN A 147 -3.64 -2.23 0.62
CA ASN A 147 -4.70 -1.24 0.38
C ASN A 147 -5.94 -1.46 1.25
N LYS A 148 -6.30 -2.72 1.55
CA LYS A 148 -7.39 -3.04 2.49
C LYS A 148 -7.12 -2.54 3.91
N LYS A 149 -5.85 -2.33 4.29
CA LYS A 149 -5.47 -1.72 5.58
C LYS A 149 -5.53 -0.18 5.57
N ARG A 150 -5.65 0.44 4.40
CA ARG A 150 -5.84 1.88 4.26
C ARG A 150 -7.34 2.18 4.30
N HIS A 151 -7.82 2.71 5.40
CA HIS A 151 -9.17 3.28 5.46
C HIS A 151 -9.18 4.56 4.61
N HIS A 152 -10.22 4.76 3.79
CA HIS A 152 -10.46 6.07 3.20
C HIS A 152 -10.70 7.10 4.32
N SER A 153 -10.39 8.37 4.06
CA SER A 153 -10.55 9.45 5.04
C SER A 153 -12.01 9.83 5.32
N LEU A 154 -12.95 9.31 4.53
CA LEU A 154 -14.37 9.63 4.68
C LEU A 154 -15.04 8.84 5.82
N GLU A 155 -15.92 9.50 6.56
CA GLU A 155 -16.86 8.87 7.48
C GLU A 155 -18.23 8.80 6.78
N LEU A 156 -18.57 7.62 6.27
CA LEU A 156 -19.75 7.41 5.43
C LEU A 156 -20.89 6.80 6.22
N ILE A 157 -22.07 7.41 6.12
CA ILE A 157 -23.36 6.83 6.49
C ILE A 157 -24.20 6.69 5.22
N VAL A 158 -24.91 5.59 5.08
CA VAL A 158 -25.90 5.41 4.01
C VAL A 158 -27.29 5.40 4.60
N LEU A 159 -28.19 6.24 4.09
CA LEU A 159 -29.61 6.21 4.43
C LEU A 159 -30.39 5.66 3.24
N ALA A 160 -31.06 4.52 3.43
CA ALA A 160 -31.94 3.94 2.44
C ALA A 160 -33.40 4.27 2.79
N ASP A 161 -34.09 4.93 1.87
CA ASP A 161 -35.49 5.30 1.98
C ASP A 161 -36.35 4.44 1.05
N GLY A 162 -37.29 3.70 1.63
CA GLY A 162 -38.31 3.00 0.87
C GLY A 162 -37.80 1.84 0.02
N VAL A 163 -36.58 1.34 0.23
CA VAL A 163 -36.05 0.18 -0.49
C VAL A 163 -36.75 -1.08 0.03
N ARG A 164 -37.66 -1.62 -0.79
CA ARG A 164 -38.55 -2.71 -0.35
C ARG A 164 -38.08 -4.10 -0.75
N THR A 165 -37.27 -4.22 -1.81
CA THR A 165 -36.88 -5.54 -2.33
C THR A 165 -35.75 -6.15 -1.48
N PRO A 166 -35.90 -7.41 -0.98
CA PRO A 166 -34.85 -8.07 -0.23
C PRO A 166 -33.50 -8.16 -0.96
N ALA A 167 -33.54 -8.28 -2.28
CA ALA A 167 -32.35 -8.34 -3.12
C ALA A 167 -31.55 -7.03 -3.07
N ASN A 168 -32.22 -5.87 -3.20
CA ASN A 168 -31.53 -4.58 -3.15
C ASN A 168 -31.06 -4.26 -1.74
N LEU A 169 -31.86 -4.54 -0.70
CA LEU A 169 -31.41 -4.35 0.69
C LEU A 169 -30.16 -5.17 1.00
N GLY A 170 -30.13 -6.45 0.60
CA GLY A 170 -28.97 -7.29 0.85
C GLY A 170 -27.74 -6.86 0.03
N MET A 171 -27.94 -6.36 -1.19
CA MET A 171 -26.85 -5.83 -2.00
C MET A 171 -26.30 -4.50 -1.43
N ILE A 172 -27.19 -3.62 -0.96
CA ILE A 172 -26.79 -2.39 -0.26
C ILE A 172 -25.91 -2.73 0.95
N PHE A 173 -26.27 -3.71 1.77
CA PHE A 173 -25.42 -4.14 2.89
C PHE A 173 -24.04 -4.62 2.43
N ARG A 174 -23.97 -5.43 1.36
CA ARG A 174 -22.67 -5.89 0.84
C ARG A 174 -21.79 -4.77 0.33
N ILE A 175 -22.40 -3.81 -0.38
CA ILE A 175 -21.70 -2.65 -0.91
C ILE A 175 -21.21 -1.77 0.25
N CYS A 176 -22.08 -1.48 1.22
CA CYS A 176 -21.73 -0.70 2.40
C CYS A 176 -20.56 -1.32 3.17
N GLU A 177 -20.57 -2.64 3.40
CA GLU A 177 -19.46 -3.33 4.06
C GLU A 177 -18.17 -3.24 3.24
N ALA A 178 -18.23 -3.51 1.92
CA ALA A 178 -17.08 -3.45 1.03
C ALA A 178 -16.42 -2.06 0.98
N PHE A 179 -17.21 -1.00 1.11
CA PHE A 179 -16.73 0.39 1.14
C PHE A 179 -16.59 0.96 2.57
N SER A 180 -16.51 0.11 3.60
CA SER A 180 -16.29 0.57 5.00
C SER A 180 -17.27 1.65 5.48
N VAL A 181 -18.53 1.58 5.04
CA VAL A 181 -19.60 2.45 5.52
C VAL A 181 -19.81 2.21 7.00
N LYS A 182 -19.75 3.28 7.80
CA LYS A 182 -19.80 3.24 9.26
C LYS A 182 -21.17 2.80 9.77
N LYS A 183 -22.25 3.26 9.13
CA LYS A 183 -23.63 3.01 9.56
C LYS A 183 -24.57 2.98 8.37
N VAL A 184 -25.57 2.09 8.42
CA VAL A 184 -26.68 2.06 7.47
C VAL A 184 -27.98 2.40 8.21
N LEU A 185 -28.63 3.47 7.78
CA LEU A 185 -29.92 3.93 8.29
C LEU A 185 -31.02 3.46 7.34
N LEU A 186 -32.10 2.92 7.89
CA LEU A 186 -33.21 2.35 7.14
C LEU A 186 -34.50 3.09 7.51
N TYR A 187 -35.10 3.74 6.52
CA TYR A 187 -36.41 4.37 6.62
C TYR A 187 -37.37 3.68 5.65
N ASN A 188 -38.55 3.28 6.10
CA ASN A 188 -39.56 2.61 5.26
C ASN A 188 -39.08 1.35 4.50
N CYS A 189 -38.16 0.57 5.09
CA CYS A 189 -37.52 -0.61 4.48
C CYS A 189 -37.95 -1.94 5.15
N PRO A 190 -39.23 -2.35 5.12
CA PRO A 190 -39.78 -3.41 6.00
C PRO A 190 -39.14 -4.80 5.82
N ALA A 191 -38.56 -5.08 4.65
CA ALA A 191 -38.00 -6.39 4.34
C ALA A 191 -36.57 -6.61 4.83
N TRP A 192 -35.96 -5.65 5.54
CA TRP A 192 -34.53 -5.64 5.83
C TRP A 192 -34.04 -6.81 6.70
N GLN A 193 -34.88 -7.32 7.60
CA GLN A 193 -34.54 -8.47 8.45
C GLN A 193 -34.88 -9.83 7.83
N SER A 194 -35.47 -9.85 6.63
CA SER A 194 -35.95 -11.09 6.02
C SER A 194 -34.81 -12.07 5.71
N ILE A 195 -35.12 -13.37 5.72
CA ILE A 195 -34.16 -14.43 5.34
C ILE A 195 -33.61 -14.18 3.92
N LYS A 196 -34.45 -13.68 3.01
CA LYS A 196 -34.05 -13.35 1.63
C LYS A 196 -33.00 -12.23 1.61
N THR A 197 -33.17 -11.21 2.44
CA THR A 197 -32.21 -10.10 2.59
C THR A 197 -30.87 -10.60 3.12
N LYS A 198 -30.88 -11.38 4.21
CA LYS A 198 -29.67 -11.97 4.79
C LYS A 198 -28.92 -12.88 3.80
N ARG A 199 -29.65 -13.66 3.00
CA ARG A 199 -29.07 -14.49 1.93
C ARG A 199 -28.41 -13.63 0.84
N ALA A 200 -29.08 -12.57 0.40
CA ALA A 200 -28.51 -11.63 -0.57
C ALA A 200 -27.27 -10.91 -0.02
N ALA A 201 -27.28 -10.59 1.29
CA ALA A 201 -26.21 -9.92 2.01
C ALA A 201 -24.98 -10.81 2.28
N LYS A 202 -25.10 -12.14 2.19
CA LYS A 202 -24.00 -13.08 2.48
C LYS A 202 -23.35 -12.85 3.87
N SER A 203 -24.15 -12.58 4.91
CA SER A 203 -23.69 -12.30 6.28
C SER A 203 -22.96 -10.97 6.49
N THR A 204 -22.87 -10.08 5.49
CA THR A 204 -22.23 -8.76 5.65
C THR A 204 -22.98 -7.86 6.63
N GLU A 205 -24.28 -8.09 6.83
CA GLU A 205 -25.10 -7.35 7.79
C GLU A 205 -24.61 -7.49 9.24
N LYS A 206 -23.81 -8.53 9.55
CA LYS A 206 -23.23 -8.75 10.87
C LYS A 206 -22.06 -7.82 11.19
N TYR A 207 -21.46 -7.20 10.17
CA TYR A 207 -20.31 -6.31 10.29
C TYR A 207 -20.69 -4.84 10.14
N LEU A 208 -21.99 -4.55 9.99
CA LEU A 208 -22.52 -3.21 9.81
C LEU A 208 -23.37 -2.79 11.02
N ASP A 209 -23.25 -1.52 11.41
CA ASP A 209 -24.20 -0.88 12.32
C ASP A 209 -25.45 -0.49 11.52
N ILE A 210 -26.47 -1.34 11.52
CA ILE A 210 -27.73 -1.13 10.81
C ILE A 210 -28.79 -0.64 11.80
N ARG A 211 -29.41 0.52 11.53
CA ARG A 211 -30.41 1.14 12.40
C ARG A 211 -31.69 1.45 11.63
N TRP A 212 -32.81 1.14 12.26
CA TRP A 212 -34.11 1.63 11.82
C TRP A 212 -34.28 3.09 12.24
N VAL A 213 -34.82 3.91 11.34
CA VAL A 213 -35.16 5.31 11.58
C VAL A 213 -36.68 5.43 11.60
N GLU A 214 -37.23 5.90 12.72
CA GLU A 214 -38.67 6.17 12.83
C GLU A 214 -39.04 7.56 12.31
N ASP A 215 -38.17 8.56 12.55
CA ASP A 215 -38.39 9.96 12.19
C ASP A 215 -37.13 10.53 11.53
N LEU A 216 -37.27 11.00 10.28
CA LEU A 216 -36.15 11.50 9.49
C LEU A 216 -35.64 12.83 10.01
N ALA A 217 -36.53 13.77 10.32
CA ALA A 217 -36.18 15.14 10.67
C ALA A 217 -35.21 15.25 11.88
N PRO A 218 -35.49 14.66 13.06
CA PRO A 218 -34.58 14.73 14.20
C PRO A 218 -33.28 13.96 13.92
N THR A 219 -33.37 12.81 13.25
CA THR A 219 -32.20 11.99 12.91
C THR A 219 -31.22 12.75 12.02
N LEU A 220 -31.73 13.38 10.96
CA LEU A 220 -30.91 14.13 10.01
C LEU A 220 -30.43 15.46 10.58
N PHE A 221 -31.25 16.12 11.41
CA PHE A 221 -30.83 17.29 12.16
C PHE A 221 -29.62 17.00 13.06
N ASP A 222 -29.68 15.91 13.83
CA ASP A 222 -28.59 15.49 14.72
C ASP A 222 -27.31 15.14 13.95
N LEU A 223 -27.44 14.49 12.79
CA LEU A 223 -26.29 14.16 11.93
C LEU A 223 -25.68 15.43 11.33
N ASN A 224 -26.51 16.35 10.85
CA ASN A 224 -26.05 17.64 10.35
C ASN A 224 -25.32 18.44 11.44
N ALA A 225 -25.84 18.45 12.67
CA ALA A 225 -25.19 19.07 13.83
C ALA A 225 -23.83 18.43 14.17
N GLN A 226 -23.63 17.14 13.85
CA GLN A 226 -22.36 16.43 13.99
C GLN A 226 -21.36 16.69 12.84
N GLY A 227 -21.72 17.55 11.89
CA GLY A 227 -20.89 17.95 10.76
C GLY A 227 -21.02 17.05 9.53
N TYR A 228 -22.05 16.20 9.46
CA TYR A 228 -22.33 15.40 8.28
C TYR A 228 -22.96 16.26 7.18
N THR A 229 -22.46 16.11 5.96
CA THR A 229 -23.13 16.64 4.76
C THR A 229 -24.23 15.66 4.34
N LEU A 230 -25.48 16.15 4.28
CA LEU A 230 -26.63 15.38 3.82
C LEU A 230 -26.73 15.45 2.30
N LEU A 231 -26.53 14.32 1.63
CA LEU A 231 -26.38 14.24 0.18
C LEU A 231 -27.36 13.22 -0.43
N GLY A 232 -28.31 13.70 -1.22
CA GLY A 232 -29.21 12.84 -1.99
C GLY A 232 -28.57 12.34 -3.28
N LEU A 233 -28.61 11.02 -3.53
CA LEU A 233 -28.30 10.44 -4.83
C LEU A 233 -29.58 10.38 -5.67
N GLU A 234 -29.91 11.51 -6.30
CA GLU A 234 -31.15 11.69 -7.05
C GLU A 234 -31.00 12.75 -8.13
N LEU A 235 -31.69 12.56 -9.26
CA LEU A 235 -31.74 13.56 -10.33
C LEU A 235 -32.79 14.62 -10.00
N THR A 236 -32.33 15.78 -9.51
CA THR A 236 -33.18 16.94 -9.21
C THR A 236 -32.72 18.17 -10.01
N LYS A 237 -33.54 19.23 -10.04
CA LYS A 237 -33.15 20.51 -10.69
C LYS A 237 -31.90 21.15 -10.09
N GLN A 238 -31.58 20.80 -8.85
CA GLN A 238 -30.43 21.32 -8.09
C GLN A 238 -29.27 20.33 -8.05
N SER A 239 -29.41 19.17 -8.69
CA SER A 239 -28.39 18.13 -8.66
C SER A 239 -27.19 18.48 -9.54
N LEU A 240 -26.00 18.12 -9.05
CA LEU A 240 -24.76 18.21 -9.81
C LEU A 240 -24.34 16.82 -10.30
N PRO A 241 -23.65 16.72 -11.45
CA PRO A 241 -22.98 15.48 -11.81
C PRO A 241 -22.07 15.04 -10.67
N ILE A 242 -22.13 13.76 -10.27
CA ILE A 242 -21.41 13.29 -9.08
C ILE A 242 -19.93 13.66 -9.07
N LYS A 243 -19.28 13.64 -10.25
CA LYS A 243 -17.86 13.97 -10.45
C LYS A 243 -17.53 15.45 -10.20
N GLU A 244 -18.50 16.33 -10.37
CA GLU A 244 -18.34 17.79 -10.22
C GLU A 244 -18.67 18.26 -8.81
N PHE A 245 -19.33 17.42 -8.00
CA PHE A 245 -19.64 17.75 -6.62
C PHE A 245 -18.38 17.84 -5.77
N VAL A 246 -18.17 18.98 -5.09
CA VAL A 246 -17.01 19.18 -4.20
C VAL A 246 -17.39 18.85 -2.76
N LEU A 247 -16.70 17.86 -2.19
CA LEU A 247 -16.87 17.51 -0.78
C LEU A 247 -16.28 18.60 0.12
N LYS A 248 -17.13 19.24 0.92
CA LYS A 248 -16.72 20.23 1.92
C LYS A 248 -16.41 19.62 3.29
N SER A 249 -16.87 18.38 3.52
CA SER A 249 -16.69 17.63 4.77
C SER A 249 -16.24 16.21 4.43
N SER A 250 -15.44 15.61 5.31
CA SER A 250 -15.13 14.18 5.25
C SER A 250 -16.27 13.31 5.79
N LYS A 251 -17.30 13.90 6.41
CA LYS A 251 -18.48 13.19 6.93
C LYS A 251 -19.67 13.34 5.99
N ILE A 252 -20.21 12.24 5.49
CA ILE A 252 -21.29 12.25 4.50
C ILE A 252 -22.40 11.29 4.93
N VAL A 253 -23.65 11.75 4.84
CA VAL A 253 -24.83 10.88 4.79
C VAL A 253 -25.27 10.82 3.34
N LEU A 254 -25.08 9.67 2.69
CA LEU A 254 -25.53 9.43 1.33
C LEU A 254 -26.92 8.79 1.36
N CYS A 255 -27.91 9.55 0.91
CA CYS A 255 -29.31 9.16 0.87
C CYS A 255 -29.65 8.52 -0.48
N VAL A 256 -30.25 7.33 -0.46
CA VAL A 256 -30.71 6.60 -1.65
C VAL A 256 -32.17 6.21 -1.51
N GLY A 257 -32.91 6.31 -2.61
CA GLY A 257 -34.36 6.13 -2.62
C GLY A 257 -34.84 4.82 -3.22
N SER A 258 -36.16 4.65 -3.26
CA SER A 258 -36.78 3.45 -3.82
C SER A 258 -36.69 3.41 -5.34
N GLU A 259 -36.76 2.21 -5.91
CA GLU A 259 -36.71 2.00 -7.36
C GLU A 259 -37.91 2.61 -8.10
N ARG A 260 -39.00 2.93 -7.39
CA ARG A 260 -40.26 3.43 -7.98
C ARG A 260 -40.42 4.94 -7.85
N SER A 261 -40.04 5.47 -6.70
CA SER A 261 -40.32 6.85 -6.32
C SER A 261 -39.06 7.69 -6.15
N GLY A 262 -37.87 7.09 -6.20
CA GLY A 262 -36.66 7.79 -5.78
C GLY A 262 -36.71 8.12 -4.30
N LEU A 263 -36.07 9.21 -3.91
CA LEU A 263 -36.15 9.77 -2.55
C LEU A 263 -37.57 10.30 -2.27
N GLY A 264 -38.10 10.01 -1.08
CA GLY A 264 -39.36 10.59 -0.62
C GLY A 264 -39.27 12.11 -0.43
N GLU A 265 -40.42 12.79 -0.54
CA GLU A 265 -40.50 14.26 -0.45
C GLU A 265 -39.89 14.81 0.85
N GLU A 266 -40.15 14.16 1.98
CA GLU A 266 -39.56 14.53 3.27
C GLU A 266 -38.03 14.49 3.24
N LEU A 267 -37.45 13.46 2.61
CA LEU A 267 -36.00 13.32 2.53
C LEU A 267 -35.39 14.26 1.49
N LEU A 268 -36.13 14.58 0.42
CA LEU A 268 -35.77 15.65 -0.49
C LEU A 268 -35.65 16.94 0.29
N ASP A 269 -36.69 17.38 1.01
CA ASP A 269 -36.69 18.66 1.73
C ASP A 269 -35.59 18.76 2.81
N LEU A 270 -35.19 17.63 3.41
CA LEU A 270 -34.14 17.58 4.44
C LEU A 270 -32.71 17.51 3.87
N CYS A 271 -32.52 17.03 2.65
CA CYS A 271 -31.19 16.99 2.02
C CYS A 271 -30.73 18.39 1.62
N THR A 272 -29.45 18.69 1.85
CA THR A 272 -28.88 20.02 1.53
C THR A 272 -28.17 20.06 0.18
N ASN A 273 -27.85 18.89 -0.38
CA ASN A 273 -27.13 18.73 -1.62
C ASN A 273 -27.67 17.51 -2.39
N TYR A 274 -27.58 17.53 -3.71
CA TYR A 274 -27.93 16.38 -4.55
C TYR A 274 -26.87 16.13 -5.61
N VAL A 275 -26.64 14.86 -5.88
CA VAL A 275 -25.81 14.39 -6.98
C VAL A 275 -26.55 13.38 -7.83
N TYR A 276 -26.25 13.37 -9.11
CA TYR A 276 -26.74 12.34 -10.03
C TYR A 276 -25.58 11.66 -10.77
N LEU A 277 -25.84 10.44 -11.22
CA LEU A 277 -24.93 9.70 -12.09
C LEU A 277 -25.25 10.05 -13.55
N PRO A 278 -24.32 10.58 -14.35
CA PRO A 278 -24.54 10.78 -15.77
C PRO A 278 -24.79 9.42 -16.46
N LEU A 279 -25.98 9.27 -17.05
CA LEU A 279 -26.38 8.08 -17.82
C LEU A 279 -26.53 8.48 -19.30
N PHE A 280 -25.98 7.65 -20.19
CA PHE A 280 -25.91 7.95 -21.64
C PHE A 280 -26.83 7.07 -22.49
N GLY A 281 -27.62 6.19 -21.86
CA GLY A 281 -28.61 5.34 -22.54
C GLY A 281 -30.00 5.96 -22.56
N HIS A 282 -30.97 5.22 -23.11
CA HIS A 282 -32.38 5.62 -23.14
C HIS A 282 -33.05 5.64 -21.76
N ASN A 283 -32.57 4.81 -20.82
CA ASN A 283 -33.08 4.78 -19.46
C ASN A 283 -32.47 5.91 -18.62
N HIS A 284 -33.32 6.61 -17.88
CA HIS A 284 -32.91 7.71 -17.00
C HIS A 284 -32.63 7.27 -15.55
N SER A 285 -32.73 5.97 -15.25
CA SER A 285 -32.43 5.41 -13.94
C SER A 285 -31.74 4.06 -14.06
N ILE A 286 -31.06 3.67 -12.98
CA ILE A 286 -30.43 2.36 -12.79
C ILE A 286 -30.85 1.78 -11.44
N ASN A 287 -30.53 0.51 -11.20
CA ASN A 287 -30.83 -0.13 -9.92
C ASN A 287 -30.17 0.64 -8.75
N VAL A 288 -30.93 0.87 -7.67
CA VAL A 288 -30.47 1.63 -6.49
C VAL A 288 -29.17 1.11 -5.88
N SER A 289 -28.99 -0.22 -5.80
CA SER A 289 -27.76 -0.79 -5.24
C SER A 289 -26.55 -0.57 -6.17
N GLN A 290 -26.77 -0.59 -7.49
CA GLN A 290 -25.71 -0.26 -8.47
C GLN A 290 -25.36 1.22 -8.41
N ALA A 291 -26.37 2.10 -8.33
CA ALA A 291 -26.16 3.54 -8.17
C ALA A 291 -25.35 3.85 -6.90
N LEU A 292 -25.72 3.25 -5.77
CA LEU A 292 -24.99 3.35 -4.52
C LEU A 292 -23.54 2.89 -4.65
N GLY A 293 -23.30 1.74 -5.29
CA GLY A 293 -21.95 1.21 -5.49
C GLY A 293 -21.06 2.14 -6.32
N ILE A 294 -21.60 2.72 -7.40
CA ILE A 294 -20.88 3.70 -8.23
C ILE A 294 -20.58 4.96 -7.42
N ALA A 295 -21.56 5.46 -6.66
CA ALA A 295 -21.39 6.66 -5.85
C ALA A 295 -20.34 6.47 -4.74
N LEU A 296 -20.37 5.35 -4.02
CA LEU A 296 -19.38 5.04 -2.99
C LEU A 296 -17.97 4.86 -3.58
N TRP A 297 -17.84 4.20 -4.73
CA TRP A 297 -16.56 4.09 -5.43
C TRP A 297 -15.99 5.46 -5.81
N GLU A 298 -16.84 6.32 -6.38
CA GLU A 298 -16.47 7.69 -6.76
C GLU A 298 -16.03 8.52 -5.55
N PHE A 299 -16.76 8.48 -4.43
CA PHE A 299 -16.39 9.25 -3.24
C PHE A 299 -15.14 8.70 -2.54
N THR A 300 -15.05 7.39 -2.35
CA THR A 300 -13.91 6.77 -1.65
C THR A 300 -12.62 6.80 -2.47
N GLY A 301 -12.70 6.98 -3.79
CA GLY A 301 -11.55 7.16 -4.68
C GLY A 301 -10.95 8.56 -4.69
N ARG A 302 -11.59 9.55 -4.07
CA ARG A 302 -11.09 10.94 -4.01
C ARG A 302 -9.97 11.06 -2.98
N LYS A 303 -8.95 11.83 -3.35
CA LYS A 303 -7.80 12.14 -2.48
C LYS A 303 -8.00 13.48 -1.79
#